data_AF-A0A8B8MF01-F1
#
_entry.id   AF-A0A8B8MF01-F1
#
_cell.length_a   1.000
_cell.length_b   1.000
_cell.length_c   1.000
_cell.angle_alpha   90.00
_cell.angle_beta   90.00
_cell.angle_gamma   90.00
#
_symmetry.space_group_name_H-M   'P 1'
#
loop_
_entity.id
_entity.type
_entity.pdbx_description
1 polymer ?
#
loop_
_entity_poly.entity_id
_entity_poly.type
_entity_poly.pdbx_seq_one_letter_code
_entity_poly.pdbx_strand_id
1 'polypeptide(L)'
;MSNGEGDKEMEMCSVIVEKVRGRSSVINCLSRYPLKFIIPKKVGSSKTDAVWVYALNYGGGLVSGDHISCKFSVGDACTMVLATQGSTKVYKSVGSKCSNQILEARVGSDALLAIIPDPVTCFSTARYYQKQVFSVSLDSNLVIVDWITSGRHESGEKWEFDLYRSTNNIFLEDGQPLFLDTMLLEKGKIGCIQESMHNYQVIAMIVILGPKMQYIQNLVQDHVKEVMSERLQHPSGALSHQRDKADHFISKPSFMASCSAFGPKRIGCLVRVAAETTESVYNFLRHQLAPLEPMIGVPPYR
;
A
#
# COMPACT_ATOMS: atom_id res chain seq x y z
N MET A 1 22.28 -44.43 3.20
CA MET A 1 21.28 -43.81 2.30
C MET A 1 20.85 -42.50 2.93
N SER A 2 21.59 -41.42 2.64
CA SER A 2 21.27 -40.08 3.13
C SER A 2 20.23 -39.47 2.20
N ASN A 3 19.00 -39.34 2.68
CA ASN A 3 18.01 -38.52 2.02
C ASN A 3 18.38 -37.05 2.27
N GLY A 4 18.83 -36.39 1.21
CA GLY A 4 19.12 -34.97 1.22
C GLY A 4 17.85 -34.17 1.47
N GLU A 5 17.68 -33.71 2.71
CA GLU A 5 17.00 -32.46 3.01
C GLU A 5 17.88 -31.32 2.48
N GLY A 6 17.88 -31.15 1.16
CA GLY A 6 18.29 -29.89 0.57
C GLY A 6 17.21 -28.88 0.90
N ASP A 7 17.55 -27.91 1.75
CA ASP A 7 16.84 -26.64 1.90
C ASP A 7 16.37 -26.18 0.53
N LYS A 8 15.07 -26.30 0.26
CA LYS A 8 14.45 -25.50 -0.79
C LYS A 8 14.45 -24.08 -0.26
N GLU A 9 15.54 -23.35 -0.49
CA GLU A 9 15.47 -21.91 -0.68
C GLU A 9 14.26 -21.67 -1.58
N MET A 10 13.15 -21.22 -1.00
CA MET A 10 11.95 -20.89 -1.76
C MET A 10 12.38 -19.86 -2.78
N GLU A 11 12.45 -20.29 -4.03
CA GLU A 11 13.08 -19.50 -5.07
C GLU A 11 12.29 -18.20 -5.27
N MET A 12 12.92 -17.10 -4.90
CA MET A 12 12.29 -15.81 -4.61
C MET A 12 12.27 -14.92 -5.85
N CYS A 13 11.21 -14.15 -6.04
CA CYS A 13 11.21 -13.09 -7.05
C CYS A 13 12.17 -11.98 -6.63
N SER A 14 12.87 -11.34 -7.57
CA SER A 14 13.76 -10.23 -7.20
C SER A 14 13.88 -9.15 -8.26
N VAL A 15 14.09 -7.91 -7.83
CA VAL A 15 14.49 -6.79 -8.70
C VAL A 15 15.59 -6.00 -8.03
N ILE A 16 16.68 -5.76 -8.76
CA ILE A 16 17.82 -4.97 -8.28
C ILE A 16 18.00 -3.77 -9.22
N VAL A 17 17.96 -2.58 -8.65
CA VAL A 17 18.16 -1.30 -9.34
C VAL A 17 19.47 -0.69 -8.85
N GLU A 18 20.37 -0.38 -9.78
CA GLU A 18 21.66 0.24 -9.49
C GLU A 18 21.93 1.43 -10.41
N LYS A 19 22.92 2.25 -10.05
CA LYS A 19 23.41 3.32 -10.91
C LYS A 19 24.26 2.74 -12.03
N VAL A 20 23.76 2.85 -13.26
CA VAL A 20 24.49 2.52 -14.49
C VAL A 20 24.61 3.77 -15.34
N ARG A 21 25.84 4.19 -15.63
CA ARG A 21 26.13 5.42 -16.41
C ARG A 21 25.39 6.66 -15.87
N GLY A 22 25.35 6.78 -14.55
CA GLY A 22 24.72 7.92 -13.84
C GLY A 22 23.20 7.83 -13.69
N ARG A 23 22.54 6.77 -14.16
CA ARG A 23 21.08 6.60 -14.12
C ARG A 23 20.65 5.32 -13.42
N SER A 24 19.51 5.35 -12.75
CA SER A 24 18.84 4.18 -12.21
C SER A 24 18.52 3.20 -13.33
N SER A 25 19.00 1.97 -13.18
CA SER A 25 18.82 0.90 -14.16
C SER A 25 18.59 -0.42 -13.46
N VAL A 26 17.65 -1.23 -13.97
CA VAL A 26 17.47 -2.60 -13.49
C VAL A 26 18.63 -3.45 -13.98
N ILE A 27 19.40 -4.01 -13.05
CA ILE A 27 20.52 -4.91 -13.36
C ILE A 27 20.16 -6.39 -13.17
N ASN A 28 19.11 -6.67 -12.38
CA ASN A 28 18.57 -8.01 -12.21
C ASN A 28 17.05 -7.95 -12.05
N CYS A 29 16.34 -8.88 -12.69
CA CYS A 29 14.90 -9.05 -12.57
C CYS A 29 14.55 -10.53 -12.72
N LEU A 30 14.21 -11.17 -11.60
CA LEU A 30 13.72 -12.53 -11.55
C LEU A 30 12.23 -12.51 -11.18
N SER A 31 11.42 -13.20 -11.98
CA SER A 31 10.00 -13.40 -11.69
C SER A 31 9.66 -14.87 -11.73
N ARG A 32 8.73 -15.28 -10.88
CA ARG A 32 8.27 -16.67 -10.77
C ARG A 32 6.77 -16.69 -10.57
N TYR A 33 6.14 -17.70 -11.16
CA TYR A 33 4.72 -17.94 -10.99
C TYR A 33 4.32 -17.90 -9.50
N PRO A 34 3.21 -17.26 -9.13
CA PRO A 34 2.24 -16.59 -10.01
C PRO A 34 2.60 -15.14 -10.38
N LEU A 35 3.75 -14.60 -9.96
CA LEU A 35 4.11 -13.19 -10.16
C LEU A 35 4.96 -12.95 -11.42
N LYS A 36 4.71 -11.85 -12.12
CA LYS A 36 5.58 -11.31 -13.18
C LYS A 36 5.89 -9.85 -12.93
N PHE A 37 7.16 -9.47 -13.11
CA PHE A 37 7.57 -8.08 -13.19
C PHE A 37 7.68 -7.64 -14.65
N ILE A 38 7.12 -6.45 -14.95
CA ILE A 38 7.29 -5.75 -16.22
C ILE A 38 7.96 -4.41 -15.96
N ILE A 39 9.02 -4.13 -16.72
CA ILE A 39 9.84 -2.92 -16.57
C ILE A 39 9.79 -2.15 -17.90
N PRO A 40 8.82 -1.24 -18.09
CA PRO A 40 8.73 -0.43 -19.29
C PRO A 40 9.90 0.55 -19.40
N LYS A 41 10.41 0.75 -20.62
CA LYS A 41 11.54 1.66 -20.90
C LYS A 41 11.15 3.14 -20.92
N LYS A 42 9.84 3.46 -21.03
CA LYS A 42 9.33 4.82 -21.19
C LYS A 42 8.01 4.96 -20.45
N VAL A 43 8.05 5.40 -19.20
CA VAL A 43 6.85 5.77 -18.43
C VAL A 43 6.71 7.28 -18.38
N GLY A 44 7.80 8.00 -18.06
CA GLY A 44 7.84 9.46 -18.01
C GLY A 44 8.81 10.09 -19.01
N SER A 45 9.11 11.36 -18.76
CA SER A 45 10.12 12.11 -19.51
C SER A 45 11.47 11.41 -19.47
N SER A 46 12.19 11.43 -20.60
CA SER A 46 13.55 10.89 -20.70
C SER A 46 14.56 11.59 -19.79
N LYS A 47 14.20 12.75 -19.22
CA LYS A 47 15.02 13.51 -18.27
C LYS A 47 14.90 12.97 -16.83
N THR A 48 13.79 12.32 -16.49
CA THR A 48 13.57 11.79 -15.14
C THR A 48 14.34 10.50 -14.94
N ASP A 49 15.01 10.38 -13.80
CA ASP A 49 15.80 9.21 -13.45
C ASP A 49 15.02 8.32 -12.48
N ALA A 50 14.11 7.51 -13.03
CA ALA A 50 13.27 6.58 -12.27
C ALA A 50 12.99 5.30 -13.06
N VAL A 51 13.07 4.17 -12.38
CA VAL A 51 12.67 2.86 -12.89
C VAL A 51 11.27 2.53 -12.41
N TRP A 52 10.37 2.22 -13.33
CA TRP A 52 9.04 1.70 -13.01
C TRP A 52 9.01 0.18 -13.15
N VAL A 53 8.50 -0.49 -12.12
CA VAL A 53 8.30 -1.93 -12.05
C VAL A 53 6.82 -2.18 -11.82
N TYR A 54 6.17 -2.89 -12.74
CA TYR A 54 4.79 -3.33 -12.59
C TYR A 54 4.76 -4.79 -12.16
N ALA A 55 4.18 -5.06 -11.00
CA ALA A 55 3.91 -6.39 -10.49
C ALA A 55 2.55 -6.89 -10.99
N LEU A 56 2.55 -8.09 -11.57
CA LEU A 56 1.39 -8.74 -12.17
C LEU A 56 1.19 -10.13 -11.58
N ASN A 57 -0.05 -10.47 -11.23
CA ASN A 57 -0.42 -11.83 -10.86
C ASN A 57 -1.02 -12.56 -12.06
N TYR A 58 -0.36 -13.62 -12.52
CA TYR A 58 -0.94 -14.58 -13.46
C TYR A 58 -2.19 -15.22 -12.86
N GLY A 59 -3.21 -15.44 -13.68
CA GLY A 59 -4.49 -15.99 -13.23
C GLY A 59 -5.47 -14.95 -12.66
N GLY A 60 -5.12 -13.67 -12.66
CA GLY A 60 -6.02 -12.58 -12.29
C GLY A 60 -6.18 -12.35 -10.78
N GLY A 61 -5.40 -13.04 -9.95
CA GLY A 61 -5.39 -12.92 -8.49
C GLY A 61 -4.70 -14.10 -7.83
N LEU A 62 -4.62 -14.07 -6.51
CA LEU A 62 -4.04 -15.13 -5.69
C LEU A 62 -5.09 -16.19 -5.36
N VAL A 63 -4.73 -17.46 -5.57
CA VAL A 63 -5.57 -18.61 -5.22
C VAL A 63 -5.10 -19.28 -3.94
N SER A 64 -5.94 -20.16 -3.39
CA SER A 64 -5.73 -20.75 -2.07
C SER A 64 -4.38 -21.46 -1.93
N GLY A 65 -3.57 -20.95 -0.99
CA GLY A 65 -2.25 -21.51 -0.68
C GLY A 65 -1.10 -20.94 -1.50
N ASP A 66 -1.36 -19.96 -2.38
CA ASP A 66 -0.29 -19.24 -3.07
C ASP A 66 0.66 -18.60 -2.07
N HIS A 67 1.97 -18.69 -2.37
CA HIS A 67 3.01 -18.08 -1.57
C HIS A 67 3.96 -17.31 -2.49
N ILE A 68 4.00 -16.00 -2.32
CA ILE A 68 4.87 -15.10 -3.09
C ILE A 68 5.89 -14.51 -2.14
N SER A 69 7.17 -14.64 -2.47
CA SER A 69 8.27 -13.95 -1.79
C SER A 69 9.04 -13.11 -2.79
N CYS A 70 9.22 -11.81 -2.49
CA CYS A 70 9.87 -10.83 -3.34
C CYS A 70 10.97 -10.09 -2.59
N LYS A 71 12.15 -9.96 -3.21
CA LYS A 71 13.23 -9.09 -2.74
C LYS A 71 13.50 -7.94 -3.70
N PHE A 72 13.54 -6.73 -3.16
CA PHE A 72 13.90 -5.53 -3.89
C PHE A 72 15.18 -4.94 -3.31
N SER A 73 16.07 -4.47 -4.18
CA SER A 73 17.24 -3.69 -3.77
C SER A 73 17.31 -2.45 -4.63
N VAL A 74 17.23 -1.29 -4.01
CA VAL A 74 17.38 0.01 -4.64
C VAL A 74 18.70 0.59 -4.18
N GLY A 75 19.71 0.58 -5.05
CA GLY A 75 21.05 1.10 -4.76
C GLY A 75 21.07 2.60 -4.53
N ASP A 76 22.22 3.10 -4.09
CA ASP A 76 22.39 4.50 -3.69
C ASP A 76 22.01 5.47 -4.81
N ALA A 77 21.38 6.58 -4.41
CA ALA A 77 20.88 7.64 -5.29
C ALA A 77 19.96 7.16 -6.42
N CYS A 78 19.39 5.94 -6.33
CA CYS A 78 18.46 5.42 -7.32
C CYS A 78 17.01 5.68 -6.96
N THR A 79 16.15 5.75 -7.98
CA THR A 79 14.70 5.83 -7.82
C THR A 79 14.03 4.62 -8.45
N MET A 80 13.23 3.91 -7.65
CA MET A 80 12.38 2.80 -8.12
C MET A 80 10.93 3.03 -7.70
N VAL A 81 10.01 2.82 -8.63
CA VAL A 81 8.57 2.76 -8.39
C VAL A 81 8.11 1.33 -8.59
N LEU A 82 7.39 0.78 -7.61
CA LEU A 82 6.68 -0.47 -7.70
C LEU A 82 5.18 -0.19 -7.69
N ALA A 83 4.51 -0.56 -8.78
CA ALA A 83 3.05 -0.47 -8.92
C ALA A 83 2.49 -1.84 -9.32
N THR A 84 1.17 -2.02 -9.26
CA THR A 84 0.48 -3.18 -9.82
C THR A 84 -0.31 -2.77 -11.06
N GLN A 85 -0.78 -3.75 -11.84
CA GLN A 85 -1.70 -3.49 -12.95
C GLN A 85 -3.12 -3.87 -12.52
N GLY A 86 -3.72 -3.04 -11.66
CA GLY A 86 -5.04 -3.30 -11.09
C GLY A 86 -4.97 -4.03 -9.75
N SER A 87 -6.15 -4.21 -9.16
CA SER A 87 -6.30 -4.73 -7.81
C SER A 87 -5.78 -6.17 -7.67
N THR A 88 -5.12 -6.42 -6.54
CA THR A 88 -4.73 -7.78 -6.17
C THR A 88 -5.94 -8.51 -5.61
N LYS A 89 -6.60 -9.30 -6.46
CA LYS A 89 -7.73 -10.15 -6.04
C LYS A 89 -7.20 -11.34 -5.25
N VAL A 90 -7.83 -11.64 -4.12
CA VAL A 90 -7.55 -12.85 -3.34
C VAL A 90 -8.81 -13.70 -3.32
N TYR A 91 -8.73 -14.87 -3.96
CA TYR A 91 -9.86 -15.79 -4.08
C TYR A 91 -10.08 -16.55 -2.76
N LYS A 92 -11.24 -17.22 -2.69
CA LYS A 92 -11.65 -18.06 -1.56
C LYS A 92 -10.56 -19.05 -1.12
N SER A 93 -10.47 -19.26 0.18
CA SER A 93 -9.64 -20.32 0.75
C SER A 93 -10.28 -21.70 0.50
N VAL A 94 -9.47 -22.72 0.25
CA VAL A 94 -9.86 -24.13 0.26
C VAL A 94 -9.33 -24.74 1.55
N GLY A 95 -10.24 -25.10 2.46
CA GLY A 95 -9.88 -25.46 3.83
C GLY A 95 -9.31 -24.26 4.58
N SER A 96 -8.28 -24.48 5.41
CA SER A 96 -7.62 -23.45 6.22
C SER A 96 -6.39 -22.79 5.57
N LYS A 97 -6.16 -23.03 4.27
CA LYS A 97 -4.97 -22.56 3.54
C LYS A 97 -5.00 -21.04 3.35
N CYS A 98 -3.99 -20.37 3.89
CA CYS A 98 -3.78 -18.93 3.71
C CYS A 98 -2.90 -18.66 2.49
N SER A 99 -3.28 -17.70 1.66
CA SER A 99 -2.41 -17.16 0.61
C SER A 99 -1.53 -16.06 1.21
N ASN A 100 -0.25 -16.01 0.86
CA ASN A 100 0.73 -15.16 1.52
C ASN A 100 1.59 -14.39 0.53
N GLN A 101 1.88 -13.13 0.83
CA GLN A 101 2.83 -12.31 0.09
C GLN A 101 3.84 -11.65 1.03
N ILE A 102 5.12 -11.93 0.83
CA ILE A 102 6.23 -11.37 1.58
C ILE A 102 7.05 -10.48 0.63
N LEU A 103 7.23 -9.23 1.01
CA LEU A 103 8.08 -8.26 0.32
C LEU A 103 9.18 -7.81 1.27
N GLU A 104 10.42 -7.96 0.83
CA GLU A 104 11.60 -7.44 1.53
C GLU A 104 12.29 -6.44 0.60
N ALA A 105 12.61 -5.25 1.11
CA ALA A 105 13.24 -4.20 0.31
C ALA A 105 14.41 -3.55 1.06
N ARG A 106 15.55 -3.44 0.40
CA ARG A 106 16.66 -2.57 0.81
C ARG A 106 16.62 -1.27 0.03
N VAL A 107 16.72 -0.15 0.72
CA VAL A 107 16.77 1.20 0.13
C VAL A 107 18.08 1.84 0.55
N GLY A 108 18.95 2.11 -0.43
CA GLY A 108 20.27 2.69 -0.21
C GLY A 108 20.25 4.17 0.16
N SER A 109 21.44 4.73 0.34
CA SER A 109 21.63 6.14 0.70
C SER A 109 21.13 7.05 -0.41
N ASP A 110 20.42 8.11 -0.04
CA ASP A 110 19.79 9.07 -0.94
C ASP A 110 18.80 8.47 -1.98
N ALA A 111 18.48 7.18 -1.87
CA ALA A 111 17.59 6.48 -2.80
C ALA A 111 16.11 6.77 -2.50
N LEU A 112 15.25 6.53 -3.48
CA LEU A 112 13.79 6.61 -3.35
C LEU A 112 13.15 5.29 -3.81
N LEU A 113 12.37 4.68 -2.91
CA LEU A 113 11.46 3.59 -3.25
C LEU A 113 10.02 4.07 -3.06
N ALA A 114 9.20 4.01 -4.12
CA ALA A 114 7.76 4.28 -4.03
C ALA A 114 6.97 3.01 -4.35
N ILE A 115 6.28 2.45 -3.36
CA ILE A 115 5.36 1.32 -3.51
C ILE A 115 3.94 1.88 -3.54
N ILE A 116 3.36 1.94 -4.74
CA ILE A 116 2.06 2.56 -5.02
C ILE A 116 1.14 1.58 -5.79
N PRO A 117 0.78 0.42 -5.19
CA PRO A 117 -0.07 -0.58 -5.82
C PRO A 117 -1.54 -0.11 -5.85
N ASP A 118 -2.33 -0.73 -6.71
CA ASP A 118 -3.79 -0.79 -6.58
C ASP A 118 -4.21 -1.63 -5.35
N PRO A 119 -5.47 -1.54 -4.87
CA PRO A 119 -5.83 -2.14 -3.60
C PRO A 119 -5.85 -3.66 -3.64
N VAL A 120 -5.71 -4.28 -2.47
CA VAL A 120 -6.06 -5.69 -2.27
C VAL A 120 -7.59 -5.82 -2.20
N THR A 121 -8.15 -6.84 -2.85
CA THR A 121 -9.59 -7.16 -2.78
C THR A 121 -9.76 -8.63 -2.41
N CYS A 122 -10.05 -8.89 -1.13
CA CYS A 122 -10.32 -10.23 -0.64
C CYS A 122 -11.77 -10.63 -0.93
N PHE A 123 -11.99 -11.77 -1.56
CA PHE A 123 -13.33 -12.31 -1.81
C PHE A 123 -13.87 -13.03 -0.56
N SER A 124 -15.16 -13.38 -0.58
CA SER A 124 -15.76 -14.17 0.50
C SER A 124 -14.92 -15.41 0.85
N THR A 125 -14.73 -15.66 2.15
CA THR A 125 -13.91 -16.76 2.73
C THR A 125 -12.42 -16.76 2.38
N ALA A 126 -11.90 -15.67 1.80
CA ALA A 126 -10.45 -15.54 1.57
C ALA A 126 -9.69 -15.48 2.90
N ARG A 127 -8.48 -16.06 2.89
CA ARG A 127 -7.51 -15.95 4.00
C ARG A 127 -6.21 -15.42 3.42
N TYR A 128 -5.84 -14.20 3.79
CA TYR A 128 -4.70 -13.50 3.22
C TYR A 128 -3.78 -12.92 4.29
N TYR A 129 -2.48 -13.09 4.06
CA TYR A 129 -1.43 -12.46 4.84
C TYR A 129 -0.43 -11.76 3.93
N GLN A 130 -0.17 -10.48 4.19
CA GLN A 130 0.96 -9.77 3.61
C GLN A 130 1.91 -9.24 4.67
N LYS A 131 3.20 -9.28 4.35
CA LYS A 131 4.26 -8.69 5.16
C LYS A 131 5.22 -7.93 4.27
N GLN A 132 5.44 -6.66 4.60
CA GLN A 132 6.40 -5.81 3.94
C GLN A 132 7.48 -5.40 4.95
N VAL A 133 8.74 -5.64 4.61
CA VAL A 133 9.90 -5.35 5.45
C VAL A 133 10.88 -4.47 4.67
N PHE A 134 11.20 -3.32 5.24
CA PHE A 134 12.08 -2.32 4.63
C PHE A 134 13.31 -2.13 5.50
N SER A 135 14.50 -2.22 4.90
CA SER A 135 15.76 -1.80 5.49
C SER A 135 16.24 -0.54 4.77
N VAL A 136 16.40 0.54 5.53
CA VAL A 136 16.67 1.88 4.99
C VAL A 136 17.92 2.49 5.62
N SER A 137 18.68 3.26 4.84
CA SER A 137 19.70 4.17 5.34
C SER A 137 19.05 5.44 5.93
N LEU A 138 19.81 6.23 6.70
CA LEU A 138 19.30 7.42 7.41
C LEU A 138 18.73 8.51 6.48
N ASP A 139 19.20 8.56 5.24
CA ASP A 139 18.84 9.53 4.21
C ASP A 139 18.04 8.91 3.05
N SER A 140 17.65 7.64 3.17
CA SER A 140 16.74 6.97 2.25
C SER A 140 15.35 7.58 2.27
N ASN A 141 14.61 7.39 1.18
CA ASN A 141 13.29 7.94 0.98
C ASN A 141 12.33 6.82 0.58
N LEU A 142 11.15 6.81 1.19
CA LEU A 142 10.21 5.71 1.06
C LEU A 142 8.78 6.26 1.04
N VAL A 143 8.00 5.80 0.07
CA VAL A 143 6.55 5.99 0.00
C VAL A 143 5.90 4.62 -0.07
N ILE A 144 4.96 4.31 0.82
CA ILE A 144 4.21 3.05 0.83
C ILE A 144 2.73 3.39 0.82
N VAL A 145 1.98 2.81 -0.10
CA VAL A 145 0.53 2.76 -0.06
C VAL A 145 0.12 1.30 0.16
N ASP A 146 -0.61 1.06 1.24
CA ASP A 146 -1.18 -0.24 1.57
C ASP A 146 -2.66 -0.08 1.88
N TRP A 147 -3.51 -0.72 1.10
CA TRP A 147 -4.95 -0.50 1.13
C TRP A 147 -5.74 -1.69 0.65
N ILE A 148 -6.92 -1.85 1.25
CA ILE A 148 -7.83 -2.96 1.01
C ILE A 148 -9.26 -2.45 0.79
N THR A 149 -9.96 -3.07 -0.15
CA THR A 149 -11.40 -2.93 -0.31
C THR A 149 -12.15 -4.02 0.46
N SER A 150 -13.40 -3.75 0.81
CA SER A 150 -14.28 -4.65 1.56
C SER A 150 -14.57 -5.96 0.83
N GLY A 151 -14.30 -6.05 -0.47
CA GLY A 151 -14.52 -7.22 -1.29
C GLY A 151 -15.13 -6.84 -2.62
N ARG A 152 -15.93 -7.75 -3.19
CA ARG A 152 -16.71 -7.49 -4.40
C ARG A 152 -17.99 -6.73 -4.04
N HIS A 153 -17.83 -5.45 -3.69
CA HIS A 153 -18.93 -4.59 -3.24
C HIS A 153 -20.11 -4.58 -4.23
N GLU A 154 -19.83 -4.43 -5.53
CA GLU A 154 -20.84 -4.47 -6.60
C GLU A 154 -21.56 -5.82 -6.74
N SER A 155 -20.97 -6.89 -6.19
CA SER A 155 -21.57 -8.22 -6.10
C SER A 155 -22.20 -8.50 -4.72
N GLY A 156 -22.28 -7.50 -3.85
CA GLY A 156 -22.84 -7.61 -2.50
C GLY A 156 -21.87 -8.12 -1.43
N GLU A 157 -20.63 -8.46 -1.77
CA GLU A 157 -19.63 -8.96 -0.80
C GLU A 157 -18.96 -7.78 -0.08
N LYS A 158 -19.19 -7.66 1.24
CA LYS A 158 -18.63 -6.60 2.08
C LYS A 158 -18.07 -7.19 3.36
N TRP A 159 -16.75 -7.16 3.49
CA TRP A 159 -16.00 -7.67 4.63
C TRP A 159 -16.26 -9.17 4.92
N GLU A 160 -16.56 -9.95 3.88
CA GLU A 160 -16.95 -11.37 3.96
C GLU A 160 -15.77 -12.37 3.88
N PHE A 161 -14.54 -11.88 3.85
CA PHE A 161 -13.35 -12.73 3.95
C PHE A 161 -13.15 -13.25 5.38
N ASP A 162 -12.41 -14.35 5.53
CA ASP A 162 -12.18 -14.96 6.86
C ASP A 162 -11.01 -14.30 7.59
N LEU A 163 -9.96 -13.92 6.85
CA LEU A 163 -8.76 -13.32 7.40
C LEU A 163 -8.11 -12.38 6.38
N TYR A 164 -7.82 -11.16 6.81
CA TYR A 164 -6.88 -10.26 6.18
C TYR A 164 -5.89 -9.76 7.24
N ARG A 165 -4.61 -9.99 7.01
CA ARG A 165 -3.54 -9.44 7.85
C ARG A 165 -2.51 -8.74 6.97
N SER A 166 -2.27 -7.46 7.24
CA SER A 166 -1.17 -6.71 6.64
C SER A 166 -0.19 -6.27 7.72
N THR A 167 1.11 -6.42 7.47
CA THR A 167 2.18 -5.97 8.37
C THR A 167 3.20 -5.16 7.58
N ASN A 168 3.51 -3.96 8.06
CA ASN A 168 4.48 -3.06 7.47
C ASN A 168 5.55 -2.71 8.49
N ASN A 169 6.79 -3.13 8.25
CA ASN A 169 7.90 -2.90 9.16
C ASN A 169 9.04 -2.17 8.46
N ILE A 170 9.49 -1.07 9.03
CA ILE A 170 10.63 -0.28 8.54
C ILE A 170 11.71 -0.26 9.61
N PHE A 171 12.91 -0.65 9.22
CA PHE A 171 14.10 -0.73 10.05
C PHE A 171 15.23 0.10 9.44
N LEU A 172 16.09 0.65 10.29
CA LEU A 172 17.42 1.10 9.87
C LEU A 172 18.28 -0.11 9.47
N GLU A 173 19.35 0.13 8.69
CA GLU A 173 20.29 -0.93 8.29
C GLU A 173 20.93 -1.68 9.47
N ASP A 174 21.04 -1.05 10.64
CA ASP A 174 21.53 -1.68 11.88
C ASP A 174 20.47 -2.52 12.62
N GLY A 175 19.26 -2.62 12.07
CA GLY A 175 18.14 -3.40 12.60
C GLY A 175 17.25 -2.64 13.58
N GLN A 176 17.51 -1.36 13.87
CA GLN A 176 16.65 -0.58 14.75
C GLN A 176 15.28 -0.30 14.11
N PRO A 177 14.15 -0.57 14.78
CA PRO A 177 12.82 -0.31 14.23
C PRO A 177 12.52 1.19 14.18
N LEU A 178 12.08 1.68 13.02
CA LEU A 178 11.60 3.04 12.82
C LEU A 178 10.07 3.13 12.82
N PHE A 179 9.41 2.11 12.25
CA PHE A 179 7.97 2.06 12.09
C PHE A 179 7.51 0.61 12.04
N LEU A 180 6.47 0.29 12.80
CA LEU A 180 5.85 -1.03 12.82
C LEU A 180 4.32 -0.83 12.80
N ASP A 181 3.66 -1.42 11.82
CA ASP A 181 2.21 -1.42 11.70
C ASP A 181 1.70 -2.84 11.42
N THR A 182 0.56 -3.19 12.01
CA THR A 182 -0.15 -4.41 11.66
C THR A 182 -1.64 -4.16 11.70
N MET A 183 -2.29 -4.39 10.57
CA MET A 183 -3.73 -4.43 10.43
C MET A 183 -4.19 -5.89 10.44
N LEU A 184 -5.11 -6.23 11.34
CA LEU A 184 -5.72 -7.56 11.41
C LEU A 184 -7.23 -7.43 11.36
N LEU A 185 -7.84 -7.99 10.31
CA LEU A 185 -9.27 -8.15 10.15
C LEU A 185 -9.56 -9.65 10.09
N GLU A 186 -10.16 -10.20 11.14
CA GLU A 186 -10.37 -11.64 11.29
C GLU A 186 -11.81 -11.92 11.71
N LYS A 187 -12.53 -12.71 10.90
CA LYS A 187 -13.92 -13.05 11.14
C LYS A 187 -14.06 -13.86 12.43
N GLY A 188 -15.01 -13.47 13.28
CA GLY A 188 -15.35 -14.20 14.51
C GLY A 188 -14.43 -13.97 15.71
N LYS A 189 -13.38 -13.13 15.59
CA LYS A 189 -12.48 -12.83 16.73
C LYS A 189 -12.89 -11.62 17.54
N ILE A 190 -13.28 -10.52 16.87
CA ILE A 190 -13.71 -9.27 17.51
C ILE A 190 -14.89 -8.71 16.71
N GLY A 191 -16.11 -9.02 17.15
CA GLY A 191 -17.35 -8.56 16.50
C GLY A 191 -17.44 -8.92 15.02
N CYS A 192 -18.42 -8.31 14.33
CA CYS A 192 -18.47 -8.35 12.87
C CYS A 192 -17.61 -7.21 12.29
N ILE A 193 -16.74 -7.53 11.33
CA ILE A 193 -15.91 -6.52 10.66
C ILE A 193 -16.81 -5.47 10.00
N GLN A 194 -17.89 -5.92 9.34
CA GLN A 194 -18.85 -5.04 8.67
C GLN A 194 -19.51 -4.06 9.65
N GLU A 195 -19.88 -4.50 10.86
CA GLU A 195 -20.45 -3.62 11.88
C GLU A 195 -19.44 -2.55 12.32
N SER A 196 -18.17 -2.93 12.49
CA SER A 196 -17.10 -2.00 12.89
C SER A 196 -16.77 -0.99 11.79
N MET A 197 -16.82 -1.41 10.54
CA MET A 197 -16.51 -0.56 9.38
C MET A 197 -17.70 0.31 8.95
N HIS A 198 -18.92 -0.01 9.39
CA HIS A 198 -20.17 0.63 8.98
C HIS A 198 -20.28 0.68 7.43
N ASN A 199 -20.44 1.89 6.87
CA ASN A 199 -20.56 2.09 5.43
C ASN A 199 -19.20 2.13 4.71
N TYR A 200 -18.08 2.19 5.43
CA TYR A 200 -16.77 2.24 4.78
C TYR A 200 -16.47 0.94 4.05
N GLN A 201 -16.08 1.10 2.79
CA GLN A 201 -15.75 0.01 1.88
C GLN A 201 -14.25 -0.08 1.62
N VAL A 202 -13.48 0.94 1.99
CA VAL A 202 -12.04 0.99 1.73
C VAL A 202 -11.33 1.57 2.93
N ILE A 203 -10.21 0.96 3.28
CA ILE A 203 -9.24 1.49 4.25
C ILE A 203 -7.87 1.53 3.60
N ALA A 204 -7.12 2.61 3.85
CA ALA A 204 -5.79 2.80 3.30
C ALA A 204 -4.83 3.35 4.34
N MET A 205 -3.57 2.99 4.17
CA MET A 205 -2.43 3.51 4.88
C MET A 205 -1.45 4.08 3.86
N ILE A 206 -0.95 5.29 4.13
CA ILE A 206 0.14 5.91 3.38
C ILE A 206 1.26 6.20 4.36
N VAL A 207 2.45 5.68 4.08
CA VAL A 207 3.67 6.01 4.83
C VAL A 207 4.57 6.83 3.92
N ILE A 208 5.02 7.99 4.38
CA ILE A 208 5.96 8.85 3.68
C ILE A 208 7.14 9.10 4.61
N LEU A 209 8.35 8.73 4.19
CA LEU A 209 9.56 8.76 5.00
C LEU A 209 10.71 9.35 4.20
N GLY A 210 11.58 10.11 4.88
CA GLY A 210 12.89 10.50 4.36
C GLY A 210 13.03 11.98 4.03
N PRO A 211 14.27 12.49 3.96
CA PRO A 211 14.56 13.91 3.82
C PRO A 211 14.03 14.53 2.52
N LYS A 212 14.11 13.82 1.38
CA LYS A 212 13.55 14.32 0.09
C LYS A 212 12.03 14.43 0.14
N MET A 213 11.38 13.72 1.06
CA MET A 213 9.93 13.70 1.19
C MET A 213 9.38 14.81 2.10
N GLN A 214 10.21 15.59 2.79
CA GLN A 214 9.74 16.56 3.79
C GLN A 214 8.71 17.55 3.25
N TYR A 215 8.92 18.04 2.03
CA TYR A 215 7.97 18.95 1.37
C TYR A 215 6.60 18.27 1.18
N ILE A 216 6.59 17.03 0.68
CA ILE A 216 5.39 16.25 0.46
C ILE A 216 4.71 15.93 1.79
N GLN A 217 5.47 15.54 2.82
CA GLN A 217 4.94 15.28 4.17
C GLN A 217 4.19 16.49 4.74
N ASN A 218 4.73 17.70 4.57
CA ASN A 218 4.09 18.94 5.03
C ASN A 218 2.80 19.22 4.26
N LEU A 219 2.83 19.15 2.93
CA LEU A 219 1.63 19.33 2.10
C LEU A 219 0.52 18.35 2.48
N VAL A 220 0.87 17.08 2.64
CA VAL A 220 -0.09 16.03 3.02
C VAL A 220 -0.67 16.31 4.41
N GLN A 221 0.17 16.70 5.36
CA GLN A 221 -0.28 16.98 6.72
C GLN A 221 -1.24 18.18 6.77
N ASP A 222 -0.94 19.25 6.03
CA ASP A 222 -1.77 20.45 6.03
C ASP A 222 -3.08 20.23 5.27
N HIS A 223 -3.05 19.54 4.13
CA HIS A 223 -4.26 19.18 3.40
C HIS A 223 -5.17 18.24 4.20
N VAL A 224 -4.63 17.24 4.88
CA VAL A 224 -5.45 16.36 5.74
C VAL A 224 -6.11 17.14 6.86
N LYS A 225 -5.41 18.10 7.49
CA LYS A 225 -6.01 18.98 8.50
C LYS A 225 -7.14 19.82 7.92
N GLU A 226 -6.93 20.43 6.75
CA GLU A 226 -7.92 21.24 6.05
C GLU A 226 -9.19 20.43 5.76
N VAL A 227 -9.06 19.32 5.03
CA VAL A 227 -10.21 18.47 4.65
C VAL A 227 -10.95 17.93 5.87
N MET A 228 -10.24 17.56 6.95
CA MET A 228 -10.89 17.06 8.16
C MET A 228 -11.52 18.20 8.98
N SER A 229 -10.96 19.41 8.96
CA SER A 229 -11.57 20.56 9.65
C SER A 229 -12.90 20.95 9.03
N GLU A 230 -13.00 21.00 7.70
CA GLU A 230 -14.24 21.29 6.99
C GLU A 230 -15.31 20.21 7.23
N ARG A 231 -14.93 18.94 7.13
CA ARG A 231 -15.87 17.80 7.24
C ARG A 231 -16.33 17.52 8.66
N LEU A 232 -15.54 17.86 9.67
CA LEU A 232 -15.93 17.69 11.08
C LEU A 232 -16.67 18.92 11.63
N GLN A 233 -16.52 20.11 11.04
CA GLN A 233 -17.25 21.32 11.43
C GLN A 233 -18.61 21.48 10.73
N HIS A 234 -18.82 20.83 9.57
CA HIS A 234 -20.08 20.88 8.83
C HIS A 234 -20.70 19.48 8.72
N PRO A 235 -21.55 19.05 9.69
CA PRO A 235 -22.43 17.91 9.46
C PRO A 235 -23.35 18.29 8.30
N SER A 236 -23.28 17.52 7.22
CA SER A 236 -24.05 17.73 5.98
C SER A 236 -25.50 18.12 6.27
N GLY A 237 -25.78 19.42 6.14
CA GLY A 237 -27.06 20.03 6.47
C GLY A 237 -27.33 21.17 5.50
N ALA A 238 -27.50 20.85 4.22
CA ALA A 238 -28.07 21.79 3.26
C ALA A 238 -28.71 21.02 2.09
N LEU A 239 -30.01 20.73 2.24
CA LEU A 239 -31.11 20.93 1.25
C LEU A 239 -32.22 19.88 1.44
N SER A 240 -33.17 20.16 2.34
CA SER A 240 -34.60 20.19 1.98
C SER A 240 -35.44 20.69 3.16
N HIS A 241 -36.26 21.70 2.87
CA HIS A 241 -37.39 22.09 3.69
C HIS A 241 -38.41 20.95 3.71
N GLN A 242 -38.47 20.19 4.81
CA GLN A 242 -39.73 19.72 5.41
C GLN A 242 -39.43 19.10 6.79
N ARG A 243 -40.26 19.49 7.76
CA ARG A 243 -40.25 19.00 9.13
C ARG A 243 -40.53 17.49 9.13
N ASP A 244 -39.75 16.73 9.89
CA ASP A 244 -40.27 15.71 10.80
C ASP A 244 -39.29 15.40 11.93
N LYS A 245 -39.84 15.24 13.13
CA LYS A 245 -39.13 14.88 14.37
C LYS A 245 -38.79 13.39 14.34
N ALA A 246 -37.53 13.02 14.12
CA ALA A 246 -36.93 11.79 14.63
C ALA A 246 -35.40 11.85 14.43
N ASP A 247 -34.67 11.61 15.52
CA ASP A 247 -33.25 11.28 15.64
C ASP A 247 -32.23 12.14 14.89
N HIS A 248 -31.61 13.08 15.62
CA HIS A 248 -30.30 13.62 15.28
C HIS A 248 -29.21 12.54 15.39
N PHE A 249 -29.19 11.58 14.47
CA PHE A 249 -27.97 10.80 14.20
C PHE A 249 -27.01 11.72 13.45
N ILE A 250 -25.91 12.11 14.10
CA ILE A 250 -24.74 12.69 13.45
C ILE A 250 -24.34 11.71 12.33
N SER A 251 -24.59 12.07 11.07
CA SER A 251 -24.24 11.21 9.95
C SER A 251 -22.72 11.13 9.86
N LYS A 252 -22.18 9.91 9.93
CA LYS A 252 -20.75 9.65 9.80
C LYS A 252 -20.28 10.14 8.43
N PRO A 253 -19.15 10.84 8.30
CA PRO A 253 -18.70 11.36 7.02
C PRO A 253 -18.40 10.22 6.04
N SER A 254 -18.66 10.39 4.75
CA SER A 254 -18.38 9.38 3.71
C SER A 254 -16.89 9.12 3.47
N PHE A 255 -16.03 9.96 4.02
CA PHE A 255 -14.58 9.89 3.94
C PHE A 255 -13.95 10.46 5.21
N MET A 256 -12.99 9.74 5.77
CA MET A 256 -12.17 10.17 6.90
C MET A 256 -10.70 9.94 6.57
N ALA A 257 -9.85 10.88 6.98
CA ALA A 257 -8.42 10.69 7.00
C ALA A 257 -7.83 11.21 8.32
N SER A 258 -6.69 10.68 8.71
CA SER A 258 -5.87 11.25 9.77
C SER A 258 -4.41 11.20 9.37
N CYS A 259 -3.63 12.19 9.79
CA CYS A 259 -2.19 12.26 9.50
C CYS A 259 -1.42 12.50 10.80
N SER A 260 -0.45 11.63 11.07
CA SER A 260 0.43 11.71 12.25
C SER A 260 1.89 11.63 11.83
N ALA A 261 2.74 12.51 12.35
CA ALA A 261 4.19 12.38 12.19
C ALA A 261 4.73 11.28 13.11
N PHE A 262 5.81 10.60 12.70
CA PHE A 262 6.47 9.57 13.51
C PHE A 262 8.00 9.68 13.45
N GLY A 263 8.64 8.99 14.40
CA GLY A 263 10.08 8.90 14.56
C GLY A 263 10.76 10.18 15.09
N PRO A 264 12.06 10.09 15.44
CA PRO A 264 12.81 11.22 15.98
C PRO A 264 12.82 12.39 14.99
N LYS A 265 12.62 13.62 15.46
CA LYS A 265 12.60 14.83 14.62
C LYS A 265 11.59 14.80 13.44
N ARG A 266 10.55 13.95 13.50
CA ARG A 266 9.52 13.79 12.44
C ARG A 266 10.11 13.34 11.10
N ILE A 267 10.88 12.26 11.13
CA ILE A 267 11.49 11.64 9.92
C ILE A 267 10.47 11.17 8.87
N GLY A 268 9.21 10.95 9.28
CA GLY A 268 8.14 10.55 8.38
C GLY A 268 6.75 10.92 8.88
N CYS A 269 5.75 10.74 8.01
CA CYS A 269 4.34 10.84 8.34
C CYS A 269 3.54 9.60 7.89
N LEU A 270 2.49 9.32 8.65
CA LEU A 270 1.56 8.23 8.46
C LEU A 270 0.18 8.83 8.23
N VAL A 271 -0.44 8.49 7.11
CA VAL A 271 -1.83 8.81 6.82
C VAL A 271 -2.67 7.54 6.90
N ARG A 272 -3.80 7.60 7.58
CA ARG A 272 -4.83 6.54 7.54
C ARG A 272 -6.11 7.10 6.96
N VAL A 273 -6.73 6.34 6.08
CA VAL A 273 -7.94 6.73 5.35
C VAL A 273 -9.00 5.65 5.52
N ALA A 274 -10.26 6.06 5.66
CA ALA A 274 -11.44 5.22 5.52
C ALA A 274 -12.46 5.93 4.62
N ALA A 275 -13.03 5.21 3.65
CA ALA A 275 -13.95 5.80 2.68
C ALA A 275 -15.05 4.83 2.26
N GLU A 276 -16.21 5.38 1.87
CA GLU A 276 -17.34 4.60 1.35
C GLU A 276 -17.12 4.11 -0.08
N THR A 277 -16.21 4.73 -0.85
CA THR A 277 -15.92 4.32 -2.23
C THR A 277 -14.42 4.22 -2.51
N THR A 278 -14.06 3.31 -3.41
CA THR A 278 -12.68 3.17 -3.90
C THR A 278 -12.23 4.41 -4.67
N GLU A 279 -13.13 5.04 -5.42
CA GLU A 279 -12.83 6.25 -6.20
C GLU A 279 -12.48 7.44 -5.29
N SER A 280 -13.11 7.57 -4.11
CA SER A 280 -12.70 8.60 -3.14
C SER A 280 -11.25 8.41 -2.68
N VAL A 281 -10.81 7.16 -2.48
CA VAL A 281 -9.42 6.88 -2.09
C VAL A 281 -8.45 7.08 -3.26
N TYR A 282 -8.80 6.67 -4.49
CA TYR A 282 -7.99 6.99 -5.67
C TYR A 282 -7.81 8.50 -5.84
N ASN A 283 -8.88 9.29 -5.75
CA ASN A 283 -8.79 10.75 -5.85
C ASN A 283 -7.91 11.35 -4.75
N PHE A 284 -8.05 10.85 -3.52
CA PHE A 284 -7.19 11.26 -2.42
C PHE A 284 -5.71 10.92 -2.69
N LEU A 285 -5.41 9.69 -3.13
CA LEU A 285 -4.05 9.25 -3.45
C LEU A 285 -3.44 10.05 -4.61
N ARG A 286 -4.21 10.30 -5.68
CA ARG A 286 -3.79 11.16 -6.82
C ARG A 286 -3.39 12.55 -6.32
N HIS A 287 -4.20 13.15 -5.45
CA HIS A 287 -3.92 14.49 -4.92
C HIS A 287 -2.70 14.50 -3.98
N GLN A 288 -2.68 13.62 -2.97
CA GLN A 288 -1.61 13.57 -1.97
C GLN A 288 -0.23 13.28 -2.58
N LEU A 289 -0.19 12.44 -3.62
CA LEU A 289 1.04 11.93 -4.21
C LEU A 289 1.41 12.59 -5.54
N ALA A 290 0.59 13.51 -6.07
CA ALA A 290 0.93 14.31 -7.25
C ALA A 290 2.31 15.01 -7.14
N PRO A 291 2.74 15.55 -5.97
CA PRO A 291 4.07 16.13 -5.83
C PRO A 291 5.26 15.18 -6.05
N LEU A 292 5.03 13.86 -6.17
CA LEU A 292 6.09 12.90 -6.55
C LEU A 292 6.44 12.95 -8.04
N GLU A 293 5.56 13.49 -8.90
CA GLU A 293 5.74 13.47 -10.35
C GLU A 293 7.13 13.94 -10.82
N PRO A 294 7.74 15.03 -10.30
CA PRO A 294 9.08 15.44 -10.72
C PRO A 294 10.16 14.38 -10.47
N MET A 295 9.99 13.54 -9.45
CA MET A 295 10.95 12.51 -9.05
C MET A 295 10.74 11.20 -9.80
N ILE A 296 9.49 10.85 -10.11
CA ILE A 296 9.14 9.54 -10.71
C ILE A 296 8.70 9.62 -12.18
N GLY A 297 8.49 10.83 -12.71
CA GLY A 297 8.33 11.13 -14.13
C GLY A 297 6.89 11.14 -14.64
N VAL A 298 5.93 10.64 -13.86
CA VAL A 298 4.49 10.69 -14.11
C VAL A 298 3.73 10.82 -12.78
N PRO A 299 2.51 11.38 -12.77
CA PRO A 299 1.70 11.44 -11.55
C PRO A 299 1.21 10.03 -11.16
N PRO A 300 1.32 9.64 -9.88
CA PRO A 300 0.74 8.39 -9.37
C PRO A 300 -0.77 8.27 -9.62
N TYR A 301 -1.25 7.04 -9.86
CA TYR A 301 -2.69 6.71 -9.98
C TYR A 301 -3.46 7.47 -11.08
N ARG A 302 -2.79 7.84 -12.17
CA ARG A 302 -3.42 8.48 -13.35
C ARG A 302 -4.25 7.50 -14.18
#